data_AF-X0VPQ8-F1
#
_entry.id   AF-X0VPQ8-F1
#
_cell.length_a   1.000
_cell.length_b   1.000
_cell.length_c   1.000
_cell.angle_alpha   90.00
_cell.angle_beta   90.00
_cell.angle_gamma   90.00
#
_symmetry.space_group_name_H-M   'P 1'
#
loop_
_entity.id
_entity.type
_entity.pdbx_description
1 polymer ?
#
loop_
_entity_poly.entity_id
_entity_poly.type
_entity_poly.pdbx_seq_one_letter_code
_entity_poly.pdbx_strand_id
1 'polypeptide(L)'
;YLQSIRPTNITADLAFYAYRDMESCDWAPFIKAAVERNPVSIQVAESMSVEEVYQWLEGMKNVSIYDGKRLAQPDEVANYQTGDGLEKALLLANVIRQKNPEQNIELTVDNNEVILKGQSEYGFVSGKGFKKRIKIPAGEAIDWK
;
A
#
# COMPACT_ATOMS: atom_id res chain seq x y z
N TYR A 1 27.37 -0.93 -6.16
CA TYR A 1 28.07 -1.76 -5.15
C TYR A 1 27.10 -2.52 -4.26
N LEU A 2 26.22 -1.88 -3.47
CA LEU A 2 25.29 -2.62 -2.60
C LEU A 2 24.34 -3.55 -3.37
N GLN A 3 23.85 -3.12 -4.54
CA GLN A 3 22.99 -3.94 -5.39
C GLN A 3 23.67 -5.25 -5.87
N SER A 4 24.99 -5.23 -6.12
CA SER A 4 25.71 -6.40 -6.67
C SER A 4 25.98 -7.50 -5.65
N ILE A 5 25.83 -7.20 -4.34
CA ILE A 5 26.07 -8.17 -3.27
C ILE A 5 24.77 -8.68 -2.61
N ARG A 6 23.60 -8.21 -3.07
CA ARG A 6 22.29 -8.68 -2.57
C ARG A 6 22.11 -10.20 -2.61
N PRO A 7 22.50 -10.92 -3.69
CA PRO A 7 22.27 -12.36 -3.77
C PRO A 7 23.05 -13.18 -2.72
N THR A 8 24.11 -12.62 -2.16
CA THR A 8 25.03 -13.32 -1.25
C THR A 8 25.10 -12.69 0.14
N ASN A 9 24.42 -11.56 0.38
CA ASN A 9 24.43 -10.85 1.65
C ASN A 9 23.02 -10.38 2.02
N ILE A 10 22.42 -11.07 3.00
CA ILE A 10 21.07 -10.79 3.49
C ILE A 10 20.91 -9.38 4.06
N THR A 11 21.95 -8.83 4.70
CA THR A 11 21.90 -7.46 5.24
C THR A 11 21.86 -6.44 4.12
N ALA A 12 22.64 -6.66 3.06
CA ALA A 12 22.61 -5.81 1.87
C ALA A 12 21.25 -5.89 1.15
N ASP A 13 20.59 -7.05 1.14
CA ASP A 13 19.25 -7.18 0.57
C ASP A 13 18.17 -6.48 1.42
N LEU A 14 18.18 -6.70 2.74
CA LEU A 14 17.26 -6.04 3.68
C LEU A 14 17.35 -4.51 3.66
N ALA A 15 18.52 -3.94 3.34
CA ALA A 15 18.68 -2.51 3.19
C ALA A 15 17.78 -1.92 2.09
N PHE A 16 17.52 -2.63 0.99
CA PHE A 16 16.62 -2.16 -0.06
C PHE A 16 15.15 -2.20 0.37
N TYR A 17 14.76 -3.21 1.17
CA TYR A 17 13.43 -3.27 1.78
C TYR A 17 13.23 -2.12 2.78
N ALA A 18 14.23 -1.82 3.61
CA ALA A 18 14.19 -0.69 4.54
C ALA A 18 14.13 0.66 3.80
N TYR A 19 14.86 0.79 2.68
CA TYR A 19 14.83 1.97 1.83
C TYR A 19 13.53 2.11 1.02
N ARG A 20 12.77 1.00 0.90
CA ARG A 20 11.52 0.88 0.15
C ARG A 20 11.72 1.11 -1.34
N ASP A 21 12.79 0.54 -1.89
CA ASP A 21 13.00 0.51 -3.33
C ASP A 21 12.03 -0.47 -3.99
N MET A 22 10.80 0.00 -4.25
CA MET A 22 9.75 -0.83 -4.82
C MET A 22 9.99 -1.18 -6.30
N GLU A 23 11.01 -0.60 -6.94
CA GLU A 23 11.40 -1.01 -8.29
C GLU A 23 12.24 -2.29 -8.29
N SER A 24 13.04 -2.51 -7.24
CA SER A 24 14.02 -3.61 -7.19
C SER A 24 13.76 -4.65 -6.10
N CYS A 25 12.75 -4.47 -5.25
CA CYS A 25 12.34 -5.42 -4.22
C CYS A 25 11.02 -6.13 -4.54
N ASP A 26 10.84 -7.30 -3.93
CA ASP A 26 9.53 -7.93 -3.86
C ASP A 26 8.58 -7.06 -3.00
N TRP A 27 7.35 -6.88 -3.47
CA TRP A 27 6.34 -6.07 -2.81
C TRP A 27 5.68 -6.81 -1.66
N ALA A 28 5.73 -8.13 -1.65
CA ALA A 28 5.06 -8.97 -0.66
C ALA A 28 5.27 -8.50 0.79
N PRO A 29 6.52 -8.29 1.28
CA PRO A 29 6.74 -7.81 2.65
C PRO A 29 6.15 -6.41 2.92
N PHE A 30 6.19 -5.52 1.92
CA PHE A 30 5.65 -4.17 2.05
C PHE A 30 4.12 -4.17 2.13
N ILE A 31 3.47 -4.96 1.27
CA ILE A 31 2.01 -5.11 1.25
C ILE A 31 1.52 -5.78 2.52
N LYS A 32 2.22 -6.82 3.00
CA LYS A 32 1.92 -7.44 4.29
C LYS A 32 1.93 -6.41 5.41
N ALA A 33 3.00 -5.62 5.50
CA ALA A 33 3.08 -4.56 6.51
C ALA A 33 1.94 -3.54 6.36
N ALA A 34 1.61 -3.13 5.12
CA ALA A 34 0.55 -2.18 4.83
C ALA A 34 -0.81 -2.61 5.41
N VAL A 35 -1.17 -3.89 5.29
CA VAL A 35 -2.49 -4.39 5.72
C VAL A 35 -2.54 -5.02 7.11
N GLU A 36 -1.40 -5.22 7.78
CA GLU A 36 -1.34 -5.88 9.10
C GLU A 36 -0.75 -5.01 10.21
N ARG A 37 0.02 -3.96 9.89
CA ARG A 37 0.87 -3.25 10.88
C ARG A 37 0.68 -1.73 10.92
N ASN A 38 -0.50 -1.25 10.53
CA ASN A 38 -0.80 0.17 10.42
C ASN A 38 -2.03 0.54 11.29
N PRO A 39 -1.89 0.61 12.64
CA PRO A 39 -3.01 0.86 13.54
C PRO A 39 -3.51 2.31 13.52
N VAL A 40 -2.68 3.30 13.18
CA VAL A 40 -3.09 4.72 13.22
C VAL A 40 -4.12 5.02 12.14
N SER A 41 -3.90 4.53 10.92
CA SER A 41 -4.84 4.65 9.81
C SER A 41 -6.18 3.98 10.11
N ILE A 42 -6.17 2.83 10.82
CA ILE A 42 -7.38 2.18 11.30
C ILE A 42 -8.11 3.04 12.33
N GLN A 43 -7.39 3.57 13.32
CA GLN A 43 -7.96 4.40 14.37
C GLN A 43 -8.62 5.66 13.81
N VAL A 44 -7.97 6.33 12.85
CA VAL A 44 -8.53 7.51 12.16
C VAL A 44 -9.82 7.16 11.41
N ALA A 45 -9.86 5.98 10.78
CA ALA A 45 -11.00 5.49 9.99
C ALA A 45 -12.07 4.75 10.80
N GLU A 46 -11.94 4.64 12.12
CA GLU A 46 -12.75 3.75 12.97
C GLU A 46 -14.25 4.04 12.82
N SER A 47 -14.62 5.32 12.91
CA SER A 47 -16.01 5.80 12.82
C SER A 47 -16.55 5.96 11.40
N MET A 48 -15.71 5.76 10.39
CA MET A 48 -16.05 6.00 8.98
C MET A 48 -16.46 4.70 8.28
N SER A 49 -17.44 4.77 7.39
CA SER A 49 -17.70 3.75 6.37
C SER A 49 -16.55 3.68 5.35
N VAL A 50 -16.49 2.61 4.56
CA VAL A 50 -15.46 2.47 3.52
C VAL A 50 -15.57 3.60 2.50
N GLU A 51 -16.79 4.00 2.14
CA GLU A 51 -17.09 5.11 1.24
C GLU A 51 -16.63 6.45 1.83
N GLU A 52 -16.87 6.71 3.11
CA GLU A 52 -16.39 7.93 3.77
C GLU A 52 -14.86 7.99 3.81
N VAL A 53 -14.18 6.86 4.06
CA VAL A 53 -12.72 6.79 4.02
C VAL A 53 -12.21 7.07 2.61
N TYR A 54 -12.85 6.51 1.59
CA TYR A 54 -12.51 6.79 0.20
C TYR A 54 -12.63 8.30 -0.11
N GLN A 55 -13.73 8.93 0.28
CA GLN A 55 -13.92 10.39 0.10
C GLN A 55 -12.89 11.22 0.86
N TRP A 56 -12.55 10.84 2.10
CA TRP A 56 -11.49 11.49 2.86
C TRP A 56 -10.12 11.39 2.18
N LEU A 57 -9.79 10.23 1.62
CA LEU A 57 -8.55 10.01 0.87
C LEU A 57 -8.52 10.82 -0.44
N GLU A 58 -9.63 10.90 -1.17
CA GLU A 58 -9.74 11.75 -2.36
C GLU A 58 -9.50 13.23 -2.02
N GLY A 59 -9.97 13.68 -0.86
CA GLY A 59 -9.77 15.04 -0.37
C GLY A 59 -8.32 15.40 0.00
N MET A 60 -7.45 14.42 0.21
CA MET A 60 -6.03 14.67 0.53
C MET A 60 -5.23 15.12 -0.70
N LYS A 61 -4.15 15.87 -0.47
CA LYS A 61 -3.15 16.15 -1.52
C LYS A 61 -2.64 14.84 -2.13
N ASN A 62 -2.61 14.78 -3.46
CA ASN A 62 -2.15 13.61 -4.20
C ASN A 62 -0.64 13.64 -4.42
N VAL A 63 0.12 13.71 -3.32
CA VAL A 63 1.58 13.83 -3.33
C VAL A 63 2.14 12.94 -2.23
N SER A 64 3.00 12.00 -2.61
CA SER A 64 3.74 11.17 -1.65
C SER A 64 4.77 12.01 -0.89
N ILE A 65 5.02 11.66 0.37
CA ILE A 65 6.15 12.20 1.15
C ILE A 65 7.51 11.66 0.69
N TYR A 66 7.50 10.69 -0.23
CA TYR A 66 8.69 10.08 -0.80
C TYR A 66 8.80 10.36 -2.30
N ASP A 67 10.00 10.69 -2.74
CA ASP A 67 10.31 10.84 -4.16
C ASP A 67 10.49 9.48 -4.87
N GLY A 68 10.42 9.52 -6.20
CA GLY A 68 10.69 8.37 -7.06
C GLY A 68 9.75 7.19 -6.78
N LYS A 69 10.31 5.97 -6.87
CA LYS A 69 9.61 4.69 -6.76
C LYS A 69 9.44 4.19 -5.31
N ARG A 70 9.56 5.08 -4.32
CA ARG A 70 9.34 4.74 -2.91
C ARG A 70 7.89 5.00 -2.52
N LEU A 71 7.38 4.23 -1.56
CA LEU A 71 5.98 4.33 -1.11
C LEU A 71 5.88 4.59 0.39
N ALA A 72 4.92 5.42 0.78
CA ALA A 72 4.46 5.59 2.15
C ALA A 72 3.58 4.42 2.59
N GLN A 73 3.66 4.08 3.88
CA GLN A 73 2.75 3.14 4.52
C GLN A 73 1.44 3.86 4.91
N PRO A 74 0.33 3.14 5.08
CA PRO A 74 -0.96 3.72 5.47
C PRO A 74 -0.90 4.69 6.65
N ASP A 75 -0.16 4.36 7.70
CA ASP A 75 -0.06 5.26 8.87
C ASP A 75 0.66 6.57 8.54
N GLU A 76 1.61 6.57 7.60
CA GLU A 76 2.25 7.80 7.14
C GLU A 76 1.27 8.65 6.33
N VAL A 77 0.48 8.04 5.45
CA VAL A 77 -0.56 8.77 4.69
C VAL A 77 -1.58 9.41 5.65
N ALA A 78 -2.03 8.66 6.66
CA ALA A 78 -2.96 9.17 7.66
C ALA A 78 -2.34 10.29 8.51
N ASN A 79 -1.10 10.14 8.97
CA ASN A 79 -0.45 11.13 9.83
C ASN A 79 -0.13 12.44 9.09
N TYR A 80 0.39 12.34 7.86
CA TYR A 80 0.79 13.52 7.09
C TYR A 80 -0.34 14.10 6.24
N GLN A 81 -1.50 13.43 6.16
CA GLN A 81 -2.68 13.87 5.40
C GLN A 81 -2.36 14.14 3.91
N THR A 82 -1.45 13.34 3.36
CA THR A 82 -1.00 13.40 1.97
C THR A 82 -0.50 12.03 1.56
N GLY A 83 -0.66 11.71 0.27
CA GLY A 83 -0.13 10.46 -0.28
C GLY A 83 -0.35 10.40 -1.78
N ASP A 84 0.45 9.61 -2.47
CA ASP A 84 0.16 9.23 -3.85
C ASP A 84 -1.06 8.30 -3.92
N GLY A 85 -1.77 8.27 -5.05
CA GLY A 85 -2.95 7.43 -5.24
C GLY A 85 -2.75 5.95 -4.91
N LEU A 86 -1.55 5.41 -5.16
CA LEU A 86 -1.22 4.04 -4.78
C LEU A 86 -1.16 3.86 -3.25
N GLU A 87 -0.58 4.82 -2.54
CA GLU A 87 -0.45 4.79 -1.08
C GLU A 87 -1.82 4.95 -0.41
N LYS A 88 -2.68 5.82 -0.97
CA LYS A 88 -4.08 5.96 -0.57
C LYS A 88 -4.88 4.68 -0.79
N ALA A 89 -4.70 4.01 -1.92
CA ALA A 89 -5.34 2.73 -2.19
C ALA A 89 -4.92 1.64 -1.19
N LEU A 90 -3.64 1.62 -0.78
CA LEU A 90 -3.15 0.71 0.25
C LEU A 90 -3.72 1.02 1.63
N LEU A 91 -3.92 2.31 1.97
CA LEU A 91 -4.62 2.69 3.19
C LEU A 91 -6.06 2.18 3.17
N LEU A 92 -6.78 2.39 2.07
CA LEU A 92 -8.16 1.92 1.94
C LEU A 92 -8.23 0.39 2.03
N ALA A 93 -7.26 -0.32 1.45
CA ALA A 93 -7.15 -1.77 1.56
C ALA A 93 -6.97 -2.22 3.02
N ASN A 94 -6.13 -1.53 3.80
CA ASN A 94 -5.95 -1.79 5.24
C ASN A 94 -7.27 -1.64 6.00
N VAL A 95 -8.01 -0.56 5.75
CA VAL A 95 -9.33 -0.33 6.37
C VAL A 95 -10.35 -1.40 5.98
N ILE A 96 -10.45 -1.75 4.70
CA ILE A 96 -11.35 -2.80 4.21
C ILE A 96 -11.00 -4.13 4.90
N ARG A 97 -9.72 -4.48 4.98
CA ARG A 97 -9.25 -5.70 5.63
C ARG A 97 -9.65 -5.74 7.11
N GLN A 98 -9.47 -4.63 7.83
CA GLN A 98 -9.85 -4.56 9.24
C GLN A 98 -11.37 -4.70 9.44
N LYS A 99 -12.18 -4.04 8.61
CA LYS A 99 -13.64 -4.09 8.72
C LYS A 99 -14.22 -5.42 8.23
N ASN A 100 -13.54 -6.10 7.31
CA ASN A 100 -14.03 -7.34 6.69
C ASN A 100 -12.86 -8.32 6.40
N PRO A 101 -12.37 -9.06 7.42
CA PRO A 101 -11.19 -9.92 7.31
C PRO A 101 -11.27 -11.03 6.25
N GLU A 102 -12.49 -11.48 5.97
CA GLU A 102 -12.79 -12.55 5.00
C GLU A 102 -12.92 -12.05 3.56
N GLN A 103 -12.69 -10.75 3.31
CA GLN A 103 -12.83 -10.17 1.98
C GLN A 103 -11.53 -10.25 1.19
N ASN A 104 -11.60 -10.83 -0.01
CA ASN A 104 -10.53 -10.73 -0.99
C ASN A 104 -10.43 -9.29 -1.50
N ILE A 105 -9.21 -8.77 -1.58
CA ILE A 105 -8.93 -7.45 -2.12
C ILE A 105 -7.93 -7.61 -3.26
N GLU A 106 -8.16 -6.90 -4.37
CA GLU A 106 -7.21 -6.83 -5.47
C GLU A 106 -6.84 -5.38 -5.76
N LEU A 107 -5.55 -5.12 -5.87
CA LEU A 107 -5.01 -3.81 -6.23
C LEU A 107 -4.32 -3.93 -7.59
N THR A 108 -4.78 -3.15 -8.56
CA THR A 108 -4.15 -3.04 -9.87
C THR A 108 -3.60 -1.63 -10.04
N VAL A 109 -2.38 -1.54 -10.55
CA VAL A 109 -1.73 -0.29 -10.93
C VAL A 109 -1.26 -0.45 -12.37
N ASP A 110 -1.70 0.44 -13.26
CA ASP A 110 -1.18 0.55 -14.63
C ASP A 110 -0.81 2.01 -14.93
N ASN A 111 0.49 2.28 -14.83
CA ASN A 111 1.10 3.61 -14.87
C ASN A 111 0.50 4.55 -13.83
N ASN A 112 -0.47 5.36 -14.24
CA ASN A 112 -1.10 6.39 -13.43
C ASN A 112 -2.46 5.98 -12.90
N GLU A 113 -3.06 4.90 -13.40
CA GLU A 113 -4.34 4.41 -12.93
C GLU A 113 -4.12 3.38 -11.81
N VAL A 114 -4.78 3.60 -10.68
CA VAL A 114 -4.81 2.68 -9.54
C VAL A 114 -6.26 2.29 -9.29
N ILE A 115 -6.51 0.98 -9.22
CA ILE A 115 -7.84 0.44 -8.95
C ILE A 115 -7.73 -0.54 -7.79
N LEU A 116 -8.48 -0.26 -6.72
CA LEU A 116 -8.68 -1.17 -5.60
C LEU A 116 -10.07 -1.81 -5.72
N LYS A 117 -10.10 -3.13 -5.86
CA LYS A 117 -11.33 -3.92 -5.91
C LYS A 117 -11.53 -4.68 -4.61
N GLY A 118 -12.68 -4.45 -3.98
CA GLY A 118 -13.23 -5.22 -2.88
C GLY A 118 -14.65 -5.67 -3.23
N GLN A 119 -15.61 -5.44 -2.34
CA GLN A 119 -17.04 -5.50 -2.70
C GLN A 119 -17.42 -4.42 -3.72
N SER A 120 -16.82 -3.24 -3.59
CA SER A 120 -16.91 -2.12 -4.53
C SER A 120 -15.55 -1.87 -5.18
N GLU A 121 -15.54 -1.01 -6.20
CA GLU A 121 -14.33 -0.60 -6.92
C GLU A 121 -14.02 0.87 -6.63
N TYR A 122 -12.76 1.15 -6.28
CA TYR A 122 -12.29 2.48 -5.90
C TYR A 122 -11.08 2.86 -6.77
N GLY A 123 -11.13 4.04 -7.39
CA GLY A 123 -10.12 4.53 -8.31
C GLY A 123 -9.24 5.62 -7.69
N PHE A 124 -7.94 5.61 -7.99
CA PHE A 124 -7.01 6.68 -7.64
C PHE A 124 -6.04 6.96 -8.79
N VAL A 125 -5.44 8.14 -8.78
CA VAL A 125 -4.39 8.52 -9.74
C VAL A 125 -3.03 8.51 -9.07
N SER A 126 -2.06 7.80 -9.63
CA SER A 126 -0.68 7.72 -9.15
C SER A 126 0.31 8.44 -10.08
N GLY A 127 1.28 9.13 -9.50
CA GLY A 127 2.46 9.64 -10.20
C GLY A 127 3.64 8.67 -10.20
N LYS A 128 3.52 7.50 -9.55
CA LYS A 128 4.63 6.56 -9.36
C LYS A 128 4.93 5.73 -10.58
N GLY A 129 4.00 5.57 -11.53
CA GLY A 129 4.25 4.93 -12.83
C GLY A 129 4.58 3.43 -12.71
N PHE A 130 3.92 2.71 -11.81
CA PHE A 130 4.11 1.26 -11.67
C PHE A 130 3.18 0.47 -12.60
N LYS A 131 3.54 -0.78 -12.90
CA LYS A 131 2.64 -1.75 -13.51
C LYS A 131 2.63 -3.02 -12.67
N LYS A 132 1.59 -3.21 -11.86
CA LYS A 132 1.49 -4.31 -10.88
C LYS A 132 0.04 -4.73 -10.69
N ARG A 133 -0.15 -6.01 -10.39
CA ARG A 133 -1.40 -6.57 -9.86
C ARG A 133 -1.07 -7.32 -8.58
N ILE A 134 -1.76 -7.00 -7.50
CA ILE A 134 -1.51 -7.52 -6.16
C ILE A 134 -2.83 -8.10 -5.66
N LYS A 135 -2.79 -9.36 -5.22
CA LYS A 135 -3.93 -10.03 -4.60
C LYS A 135 -3.69 -10.15 -3.11
N ILE A 136 -4.68 -9.76 -2.34
CA ILE A 136 -4.68 -9.79 -0.87
C ILE A 136 -5.81 -10.74 -0.48
N PRO A 137 -5.55 -12.05 -0.37
CA PRO A 137 -6.57 -13.06 -0.11
C PRO A 137 -7.21 -12.88 1.28
N ALA A 138 -8.45 -13.35 1.43
CA ALA A 138 -9.17 -13.45 2.69
C ALA A 138 -8.38 -14.24 3.77
N GLY A 139 -8.54 -13.88 5.05
CA GLY A 139 -7.94 -14.58 6.19
C GLY A 139 -6.58 -14.06 6.69
N GLU A 140 -6.06 -14.69 7.76
CA GLU A 140 -4.86 -14.27 8.52
C GLU A 140 -3.50 -14.67 7.93
N ALA A 141 -3.43 -15.26 6.74
CA ALA A 141 -2.15 -15.64 6.15
C ALA A 141 -2.17 -15.51 4.63
N ILE A 142 -1.58 -14.43 4.15
CA ILE A 142 -1.05 -14.41 2.79
C ILE A 142 0.17 -15.35 2.81
N ASP A 143 0.06 -16.52 2.17
CA ASP A 143 1.20 -17.41 1.95
C ASP A 143 2.13 -16.75 0.93
N TRP A 144 3.19 -16.12 1.42
CA TRP A 144 4.16 -15.37 0.61
C TRP A 144 5.27 -16.27 0.07
N LYS A 145 4.91 -17.45 -0.44
CA LYS A 145 5.85 -18.39 -1.06
C LYS A 145 6.04 -18.13 -2.55
#